data_AF-A0A4Q5R7Y8-F1
#
_entry.id   AF-A0A4Q5R7Y8-F1
#
_cell.length_a   1.000
_cell.length_b   1.000
_cell.length_c   1.000
_cell.angle_alpha   90.00
_cell.angle_beta   90.00
_cell.angle_gamma   90.00
#
_symmetry.space_group_name_H-M   'P 1'
#
loop_
_entity.id
_entity.type
_entity.pdbx_description
1 polymer ?
#
loop_
_entity_poly.entity_id
_entity_poly.type
_entity_poly.pdbx_seq_one_letter_code
_entity_poly.pdbx_strand_id
1 'polypeptide(L)'
;MKALKKSLFRKNIYVLVAAIGMFILGWLINKYLVRTTSVIYYSRAIEDKIQDKEKDFEDLVKDTALLQSIVDGTYSEKTLSGLLFEEKRYGLFVYDQDTSFDNQLRFWNTHLIKTGILWEERDTAALLGLTSGKFVHVNRTVTLRGDKKYTVDALIPVLTQYFVQNTNFIRQFAEYPGAEKLVDISLQPTNYPVKSLKGQTLFYLAEIQVDGRQNNWWSFIFVLGGIFVLIVYVHQEANYIYRLYGLWTGVSFMFITILVLRLGTYYYPGFLNLRQFELFDPSIYSSSFLLSSLGDLLINSLLCSWLMLFINRRISSYPFRPFKQKWKNWISVIVLLTIMVSASFVFADILQSLVSDAQISFNVINIENLT
;
A
#
# COMPACT_ATOMS: atom_id res chain seq x y z
N MET A 1 48.29 14.67 -4.58
CA MET A 1 46.94 14.09 -4.78
C MET A 1 46.47 13.15 -3.66
N LYS A 2 47.26 12.14 -3.21
CA LYS A 2 46.83 11.19 -2.15
C LYS A 2 46.55 11.82 -0.77
N ALA A 3 47.36 12.78 -0.32
CA ALA A 3 47.16 13.46 0.97
C ALA A 3 45.92 14.38 0.97
N LEU A 4 45.60 15.01 -0.17
CA LEU A 4 44.44 15.90 -0.30
C LEU A 4 43.10 15.15 -0.35
N LYS A 5 43.05 13.99 -1.05
CA LYS A 5 41.88 13.11 -1.04
C LYS A 5 41.57 12.61 0.38
N LYS A 6 42.60 12.49 1.22
CA LYS A 6 42.52 12.05 2.62
C LYS A 6 41.98 13.12 3.57
N SER A 7 42.16 14.43 3.29
CA SER A 7 41.59 15.51 4.12
C SER A 7 40.21 15.96 3.67
N LEU A 8 39.94 15.98 2.35
CA LEU A 8 38.65 16.32 1.74
C LEU A 8 37.50 15.52 2.35
N PHE A 9 37.60 14.19 2.30
CA PHE A 9 36.53 13.32 2.77
C PHE A 9 36.47 13.20 4.29
N ARG A 10 37.59 13.33 5.02
CA ARG A 10 37.62 12.99 6.46
C ARG A 10 36.80 13.92 7.35
N LYS A 11 36.67 15.21 7.00
CA LYS A 11 36.01 16.14 7.91
C LYS A 11 34.49 15.95 7.94
N ASN A 12 33.84 15.70 6.80
CA ASN A 12 32.38 15.58 6.74
C ASN A 12 31.89 14.14 6.51
N ILE A 13 32.78 13.13 6.59
CA ILE A 13 32.40 11.72 6.37
C ILE A 13 31.30 11.24 7.32
N TYR A 14 31.24 11.81 8.53
CA TYR A 14 30.20 11.46 9.50
C TYR A 14 28.80 11.82 8.99
N VAL A 15 28.64 12.90 8.21
CA VAL A 15 27.35 13.30 7.62
C VAL A 15 26.96 12.29 6.53
N LEU A 16 27.91 11.87 5.71
CA LEU A 16 27.68 10.85 4.68
C LEU A 16 27.32 9.50 5.30
N VAL A 17 28.03 9.09 6.35
CA VAL A 17 27.72 7.85 7.09
C VAL A 17 26.34 7.93 7.74
N ALA A 18 25.95 9.08 8.28
CA ALA A 18 24.60 9.29 8.82
C ALA A 18 23.51 9.16 7.74
N ALA A 19 23.71 9.75 6.55
CA ALA A 19 22.80 9.58 5.40
C ALA A 19 22.68 8.10 4.99
N ILE A 20 23.80 7.39 4.86
CA ILE A 20 23.81 5.95 4.52
C ILE A 20 23.10 5.13 5.61
N GLY A 21 23.34 5.43 6.88
CA GLY A 21 22.67 4.78 8.01
C GLY A 21 21.15 4.96 7.98
N MET A 22 20.67 6.16 7.66
CA MET A 22 19.24 6.42 7.48
C MET A 22 18.62 5.62 6.33
N PHE A 23 19.31 5.52 5.19
CA PHE A 23 18.83 4.69 4.07
C PHE A 23 18.78 3.20 4.44
N ILE A 24 19.80 2.68 5.13
CA ILE A 24 19.83 1.29 5.59
C ILE A 24 18.69 1.03 6.58
N LEU A 25 18.45 1.93 7.52
CA LEU A 25 17.38 1.79 8.51
C LEU A 25 16.00 1.81 7.85
N GLY A 26 15.76 2.74 6.92
CA GLY A 26 14.53 2.79 6.13
C GLY A 26 14.29 1.48 5.39
N TRP A 27 15.31 0.97 4.70
CA TRP A 27 15.25 -0.31 4.00
C TRP A 27 14.95 -1.49 4.94
N LEU A 28 15.59 -1.53 6.12
CA LEU A 28 15.42 -2.60 7.11
C LEU A 28 14.00 -2.59 7.69
N ILE A 29 13.46 -1.42 8.02
CA ILE A 29 12.07 -1.27 8.48
C ILE A 29 11.09 -1.77 7.41
N ASN A 30 11.29 -1.38 6.15
CA ASN A 30 10.41 -1.81 5.07
C ASN A 30 10.46 -3.34 4.86
N LYS A 31 11.66 -3.93 4.90
CA LYS A 31 11.86 -5.35 4.62
C LYS A 31 11.36 -6.26 5.74
N TYR A 32 11.63 -5.92 7.01
CA TYR A 32 11.44 -6.86 8.12
C TYR A 32 10.24 -6.55 9.03
N LEU A 33 9.82 -5.28 9.18
CA LEU A 33 8.73 -4.94 10.10
C LEU A 33 7.33 -5.14 9.48
N VAL A 34 7.20 -5.02 8.16
CA VAL A 34 5.90 -4.98 7.46
C VAL A 34 5.50 -6.32 6.84
N ARG A 35 6.43 -7.00 6.14
CA ARG A 35 6.11 -8.21 5.34
C ARG A 35 5.70 -9.43 6.16
N THR A 36 6.39 -9.71 7.26
CA THR A 36 6.13 -10.95 8.03
C THR A 36 5.05 -10.77 9.09
N THR A 37 4.84 -9.56 9.59
CA THR A 37 3.98 -9.34 10.76
C THR A 37 2.50 -9.32 10.40
N SER A 38 2.14 -8.75 9.24
CA SER A 38 0.74 -8.57 8.83
C SER A 38 0.03 -9.90 8.60
N VAL A 39 0.60 -10.80 7.80
CA VAL A 39 -0.04 -12.09 7.47
C VAL A 39 -0.16 -12.98 8.70
N ILE A 40 0.87 -12.99 9.56
CA ILE A 40 0.82 -13.71 10.85
C ILE A 40 -0.29 -13.16 11.73
N TYR A 41 -0.35 -11.83 11.87
CA TYR A 41 -1.38 -11.16 12.67
C TYR A 41 -2.79 -11.50 12.17
N TYR A 42 -3.05 -11.30 10.87
CA TYR A 42 -4.38 -11.55 10.30
C TYR A 42 -4.75 -13.04 10.30
N SER A 43 -3.80 -13.95 10.09
CA SER A 43 -4.08 -15.39 10.19
C SER A 43 -4.60 -15.77 11.58
N ARG A 44 -3.95 -15.28 12.64
CA ARG A 44 -4.38 -15.54 14.03
C ARG A 44 -5.67 -14.81 14.36
N ALA A 45 -5.78 -13.53 14.00
CA ALA A 45 -6.96 -12.73 14.31
C ALA A 45 -8.24 -13.28 13.63
N ILE A 46 -8.15 -13.68 12.36
CA ILE A 46 -9.26 -14.30 11.63
C ILE A 46 -9.57 -15.69 12.19
N GLU A 47 -8.54 -16.50 12.51
CA GLU A 47 -8.71 -17.80 13.15
C GLU A 47 -9.45 -17.68 14.49
N ASP A 48 -9.00 -16.81 15.39
CA ASP A 48 -9.62 -16.57 16.70
C ASP A 48 -11.09 -16.18 16.53
N LYS A 49 -11.41 -15.30 15.58
CA LYS A 49 -12.79 -14.86 15.33
C LYS A 49 -13.69 -15.91 14.71
N ILE A 50 -13.15 -16.83 13.93
CA ILE A 50 -13.90 -17.98 13.44
C ILE A 50 -14.16 -18.94 14.60
N GLN A 51 -13.14 -19.26 15.40
CA GLN A 51 -13.25 -20.17 16.53
C GLN A 51 -14.20 -19.65 17.62
N ASP A 52 -14.20 -18.35 17.90
CA ASP A 52 -15.15 -17.70 18.81
C ASP A 52 -16.60 -17.98 18.37
N LYS A 53 -16.88 -17.86 17.07
CA LYS A 53 -18.23 -18.10 16.50
C LYS A 53 -18.58 -19.57 16.40
N GLU A 54 -17.61 -20.42 16.06
CA GLU A 54 -17.81 -21.88 16.10
C GLU A 54 -18.14 -22.33 17.53
N LYS A 55 -17.47 -21.78 18.55
CA LYS A 55 -17.75 -22.07 19.95
C LYS A 55 -19.15 -21.60 20.38
N ASP A 56 -19.53 -20.37 20.03
CA ASP A 56 -20.89 -19.87 20.31
C ASP A 56 -21.95 -20.73 19.61
N PHE A 57 -21.69 -21.17 18.38
CA PHE A 57 -22.55 -22.09 17.65
C PHE A 57 -22.67 -23.46 18.33
N GLU A 58 -21.56 -24.05 18.77
CA GLU A 58 -21.56 -25.32 19.53
C GLU A 58 -22.35 -25.21 20.84
N ASP A 59 -22.26 -24.06 21.52
CA ASP A 59 -23.01 -23.82 22.75
C ASP A 59 -24.51 -23.60 22.47
N LEU A 60 -24.86 -22.95 21.35
CA LEU A 60 -26.24 -22.83 20.87
C LEU A 60 -26.85 -24.20 20.51
N VAL A 61 -26.07 -25.06 19.83
CA VAL A 61 -26.53 -26.39 19.40
C VAL A 61 -26.80 -27.32 20.58
N LYS A 62 -26.05 -27.17 21.69
CA LYS A 62 -26.27 -27.93 22.93
C LYS A 62 -27.55 -27.51 23.66
N ASP A 63 -28.05 -26.30 23.46
CA ASP A 63 -29.29 -25.83 24.06
C ASP A 63 -30.51 -26.36 23.29
N THR A 64 -30.85 -27.62 23.56
CA THR A 64 -32.01 -28.28 22.93
C THR A 64 -33.33 -27.59 23.25
N ALA A 65 -33.43 -26.88 24.37
CA ALA A 65 -34.66 -26.17 24.75
C ALA A 65 -34.84 -24.91 23.88
N LEU A 66 -33.76 -24.16 23.67
CA LEU A 66 -33.74 -23.04 22.75
C LEU A 66 -34.02 -23.48 21.32
N LEU A 67 -33.34 -24.52 20.82
CA LEU A 67 -33.59 -25.05 19.47
C LEU A 67 -35.03 -25.52 19.28
N GLN A 68 -35.61 -26.22 20.25
CA GLN A 68 -37.01 -26.60 20.21
C GLN A 68 -37.92 -25.36 20.11
N SER A 69 -37.66 -24.33 20.91
CA SER A 69 -38.46 -23.09 20.86
C SER A 69 -38.38 -22.39 19.51
N ILE A 70 -37.20 -22.41 18.87
CA ILE A 70 -36.93 -21.85 17.54
C ILE A 70 -37.73 -22.61 16.47
N VAL A 71 -37.68 -23.94 16.50
CA VAL A 71 -38.39 -24.80 15.54
C VAL A 71 -39.90 -24.69 15.70
N ASP A 72 -40.41 -24.63 16.93
CA ASP A 72 -41.85 -24.54 17.21
C ASP A 72 -42.40 -23.11 17.06
N GLY A 73 -41.53 -22.10 16.91
CA GLY A 73 -41.93 -20.70 16.82
C GLY A 73 -42.42 -20.09 18.14
N THR A 74 -42.08 -20.69 19.29
CA THR A 74 -42.58 -20.28 20.63
C THR A 74 -41.59 -19.41 21.40
N TYR A 75 -40.58 -18.85 20.74
CA TYR A 75 -39.55 -18.02 21.36
C TYR A 75 -40.03 -16.60 21.68
N SER A 76 -39.41 -15.96 22.69
CA SER A 76 -39.68 -14.55 23.01
C SER A 76 -38.95 -13.60 22.07
N GLU A 77 -39.43 -12.35 21.97
CA GLU A 77 -38.73 -11.30 21.21
C GLU A 77 -37.29 -11.10 21.70
N LYS A 78 -37.07 -11.10 23.03
CA LYS A 78 -35.73 -10.99 23.62
C LYS A 78 -34.81 -12.14 23.16
N THR A 79 -35.34 -13.34 23.05
CA THR A 79 -34.61 -14.52 22.53
C THR A 79 -34.27 -14.33 21.06
N LEU A 80 -35.23 -13.87 20.24
CA LEU A 80 -35.01 -13.64 18.81
C LEU A 80 -33.93 -12.56 18.59
N SER A 81 -33.99 -11.44 19.32
CA SER A 81 -33.02 -10.36 19.20
C SER A 81 -31.59 -10.84 19.46
N GLY A 82 -31.39 -11.73 20.44
CA GLY A 82 -30.09 -12.33 20.73
C GLY A 82 -29.59 -13.35 19.69
N LEU A 83 -30.46 -13.79 18.77
CA LEU A 83 -30.14 -14.72 17.68
C LEU A 83 -29.92 -14.02 16.34
N LEU A 84 -30.24 -12.72 16.25
CA LEU A 84 -30.07 -11.94 15.02
C LEU A 84 -28.61 -11.94 14.57
N PHE A 85 -28.43 -11.83 13.25
CA PHE A 85 -27.12 -11.78 12.63
C PHE A 85 -26.24 -10.63 13.15
N GLU A 86 -26.83 -9.51 13.57
CA GLU A 86 -26.09 -8.36 14.12
C GLU A 86 -25.40 -8.68 15.45
N GLU A 87 -26.02 -9.53 16.27
CA GLU A 87 -25.51 -9.98 17.56
C GLU A 87 -24.59 -11.20 17.39
N LYS A 88 -25.05 -12.22 16.67
CA LYS A 88 -24.33 -13.48 16.49
C LYS A 88 -23.17 -13.40 15.50
N ARG A 89 -23.24 -12.50 14.52
CA ARG A 89 -22.24 -12.33 13.44
C ARG A 89 -21.99 -13.58 12.58
N TYR A 90 -22.91 -14.55 12.59
CA TYR A 90 -22.97 -15.67 11.66
C TYR A 90 -24.42 -15.96 11.25
N GLY A 91 -24.60 -16.52 10.06
CA GLY A 91 -25.91 -16.97 9.58
C GLY A 91 -26.28 -18.30 10.22
N LEU A 92 -27.44 -18.38 10.85
CA LEU A 92 -28.00 -19.58 11.46
C LEU A 92 -29.18 -20.07 10.63
N PHE A 93 -29.20 -21.34 10.27
CA PHE A 93 -30.27 -21.98 9.51
C PHE A 93 -30.64 -23.31 10.17
N VAL A 94 -31.94 -23.61 10.31
CA VAL A 94 -32.43 -24.86 10.89
C VAL A 94 -33.33 -25.58 9.89
N TYR A 95 -32.99 -26.82 9.59
CA TYR A 95 -33.65 -27.66 8.60
C TYR A 95 -34.27 -28.90 9.25
N ASP A 96 -35.49 -29.25 8.85
CA ASP A 96 -36.18 -30.48 9.22
C ASP A 96 -35.78 -31.62 8.27
N GLN A 97 -35.24 -32.73 8.78
CA GLN A 97 -34.79 -33.88 7.96
C GLN A 97 -35.88 -34.93 7.69
N ASP A 98 -37.07 -34.78 8.29
CA ASP A 98 -38.11 -35.82 8.29
C ASP A 98 -39.01 -35.78 7.02
N THR A 99 -38.71 -34.91 6.06
CA THR A 99 -39.46 -34.78 4.79
C THR A 99 -38.79 -35.55 3.67
N SER A 100 -39.49 -36.54 3.10
CA SER A 100 -38.96 -37.53 2.14
C SER A 100 -38.34 -36.96 0.86
N PHE A 101 -38.62 -35.70 0.52
CA PHE A 101 -37.95 -34.97 -0.54
C PHE A 101 -37.92 -33.48 -0.13
N ASP A 102 -36.71 -32.94 0.05
CA ASP A 102 -36.38 -31.57 0.44
C ASP A 102 -36.48 -31.27 1.95
N ASN A 103 -35.32 -31.02 2.59
CA ASN A 103 -35.22 -30.59 3.98
C ASN A 103 -35.88 -29.22 4.14
N GLN A 104 -36.98 -29.11 4.89
CA GLN A 104 -37.70 -27.84 5.03
C GLN A 104 -36.97 -26.88 5.96
N LEU A 105 -36.68 -25.67 5.49
CA LEU A 105 -36.13 -24.59 6.31
C LEU A 105 -37.18 -24.14 7.34
N ARG A 106 -36.90 -24.36 8.62
CA ARG A 106 -37.77 -23.96 9.74
C ARG A 106 -37.41 -22.60 10.31
N PHE A 107 -36.13 -22.23 10.28
CA PHE A 107 -35.66 -20.97 10.86
C PHE A 107 -34.43 -20.44 10.14
N TRP A 108 -34.33 -19.11 10.03
CA TRP A 108 -33.12 -18.40 9.61
C TRP A 108 -33.00 -17.07 10.36
N ASN A 109 -31.77 -16.62 10.63
CA ASN A 109 -31.53 -15.33 11.29
C ASN A 109 -31.07 -14.21 10.35
N THR A 110 -30.86 -14.49 9.06
CA THR A 110 -30.36 -13.52 8.08
C THR A 110 -30.92 -13.75 6.69
N HIS A 111 -31.13 -12.66 5.95
CA HIS A 111 -31.45 -12.68 4.52
C HIS A 111 -30.23 -12.36 3.64
N LEU A 112 -29.09 -12.00 4.26
CA LEU A 112 -27.87 -11.59 3.54
C LEU A 112 -27.10 -12.76 2.92
N ILE A 113 -27.38 -13.98 3.40
CA ILE A 113 -26.69 -15.19 2.98
C ILE A 113 -27.72 -16.13 2.35
N LYS A 114 -27.58 -16.38 1.06
CA LYS A 114 -28.37 -17.40 0.37
C LYS A 114 -27.62 -18.72 0.46
N THR A 115 -28.21 -19.71 1.14
CA THR A 115 -27.58 -21.03 1.26
C THR A 115 -27.58 -21.71 -0.11
N GLY A 116 -26.39 -22.10 -0.58
CA GLY A 116 -26.23 -23.05 -1.67
C GLY A 116 -26.29 -24.43 -1.04
N ILE A 117 -27.31 -25.19 -1.39
CA ILE A 117 -27.53 -26.56 -0.91
C ILE A 117 -26.26 -27.40 -1.13
N LEU A 118 -25.49 -27.63 -0.06
CA LEU A 118 -24.36 -28.54 -0.02
C LEU A 118 -24.46 -29.32 1.29
N TRP A 119 -25.30 -30.34 1.28
CA TRP A 119 -25.44 -31.26 2.40
C TRP A 119 -24.27 -32.25 2.36
N GLU A 120 -23.17 -31.91 3.02
CA GLU A 120 -22.22 -32.93 3.41
C GLU A 120 -22.76 -33.60 4.69
N GLU A 121 -22.99 -34.92 4.63
CA GLU A 121 -23.47 -35.74 5.77
C GLU A 121 -22.49 -35.79 6.97
N ARG A 122 -21.39 -35.03 6.93
CA ARG A 122 -20.36 -35.04 7.96
C ARG A 122 -20.37 -33.74 8.74
N ASP A 123 -20.25 -33.87 10.06
CA ASP A 123 -20.04 -32.80 11.05
C ASP A 123 -18.67 -32.10 10.85
N THR A 124 -18.42 -31.57 9.65
CA THR A 124 -17.15 -31.00 9.22
C THR A 124 -17.27 -29.50 9.01
N ALA A 125 -16.24 -28.78 9.45
CA ALA A 125 -16.09 -27.37 9.16
C ALA A 125 -15.33 -27.22 7.84
N ALA A 126 -15.89 -26.51 6.86
CA ALA A 126 -15.29 -26.34 5.55
C ALA A 126 -15.47 -24.91 5.01
N LEU A 127 -14.52 -24.46 4.18
CA LEU A 127 -14.67 -23.19 3.48
C LEU A 127 -15.63 -23.36 2.29
N LEU A 128 -16.70 -22.57 2.29
CA LEU A 128 -17.72 -22.53 1.26
C LEU A 128 -17.65 -21.20 0.49
N GLY A 129 -17.66 -21.26 -0.84
CA GLY A 129 -17.78 -20.10 -1.72
C GLY A 129 -19.22 -19.88 -2.17
N LEU A 130 -19.78 -18.72 -1.86
CA LEU A 130 -21.11 -18.26 -2.28
C LEU A 130 -21.01 -16.98 -3.13
N THR A 131 -22.10 -16.58 -3.76
CA THR A 131 -22.15 -15.36 -4.59
C THR A 131 -21.93 -14.06 -3.80
N SER A 132 -22.14 -14.10 -2.48
CA SER A 132 -21.90 -12.99 -1.56
C SER A 132 -20.50 -12.99 -0.96
N GLY A 133 -19.72 -14.06 -1.13
CA GLY A 133 -18.39 -14.17 -0.54
C GLY A 133 -18.00 -15.58 -0.12
N LYS A 134 -16.97 -15.69 0.72
CA LYS A 134 -16.49 -16.94 1.31
C LYS A 134 -16.89 -17.03 2.78
N PHE A 135 -17.36 -18.21 3.17
CA PHE A 135 -17.92 -18.50 4.48
C PHE A 135 -17.31 -19.79 5.03
N VAL A 136 -17.15 -19.90 6.34
CA VAL A 136 -16.92 -21.20 6.99
C VAL A 136 -18.29 -21.80 7.28
N HIS A 137 -18.55 -22.97 6.73
CA HIS A 137 -19.75 -23.75 6.96
C HIS A 137 -19.50 -24.76 8.06
N VAL A 138 -20.37 -24.78 9.07
CA VAL A 138 -20.39 -25.77 10.15
C VAL A 138 -21.81 -26.26 10.32
N ASN A 139 -22.02 -27.57 10.29
CA ASN A 139 -23.33 -28.19 10.48
C ASN A 139 -23.34 -29.11 11.69
N ARG A 140 -24.49 -29.29 12.33
CA ARG A 140 -24.70 -30.29 13.38
C ARG A 140 -26.08 -30.91 13.22
N THR A 141 -26.17 -32.22 13.41
CA THR A 141 -27.46 -32.90 13.47
C THR A 141 -27.89 -33.06 14.92
N VAL A 142 -29.11 -32.61 15.23
CA VAL A 142 -29.72 -32.71 16.56
C VAL A 142 -31.03 -33.48 16.48
N THR A 143 -31.32 -34.25 17.52
CA THR A 143 -32.63 -34.92 17.67
C THR A 143 -33.43 -34.17 18.72
N LEU A 144 -34.61 -33.68 18.33
CA LEU A 144 -35.49 -32.89 19.18
C LEU A 144 -36.75 -33.70 19.55
N ARG A 145 -37.74 -33.06 20.22
CA ARG A 145 -38.93 -33.76 20.71
C ARG A 145 -39.64 -34.51 19.58
N GLY A 146 -40.09 -35.72 19.88
CA GLY A 146 -40.75 -36.60 18.91
C GLY A 146 -39.79 -37.43 18.05
N ASP A 147 -38.52 -37.56 18.46
CA ASP A 147 -37.45 -38.30 17.74
C ASP A 147 -37.18 -37.77 16.33
N LYS A 148 -37.54 -36.50 16.11
CA LYS A 148 -37.34 -35.79 14.85
C LYS A 148 -35.93 -35.25 14.76
N LYS A 149 -35.29 -35.44 13.60
CA LYS A 149 -33.93 -34.98 13.33
C LYS A 149 -33.96 -33.64 12.61
N TYR A 150 -33.11 -32.74 13.08
CA TYR A 150 -32.90 -31.44 12.49
C TYR A 150 -31.42 -31.24 12.18
N THR A 151 -31.13 -30.57 11.08
CA THR A 151 -29.80 -30.05 10.77
C THR A 151 -29.75 -28.58 11.10
N VAL A 152 -28.80 -28.20 11.95
CA VAL A 152 -28.51 -26.80 12.26
C VAL A 152 -27.22 -26.44 11.52
N ASP A 153 -27.30 -25.43 10.65
CA ASP A 153 -26.19 -24.94 9.86
C ASP A 153 -25.79 -23.53 10.33
N ALA A 154 -24.49 -23.33 10.48
CA ALA A 154 -23.86 -22.03 10.68
C ALA A 154 -23.00 -21.66 9.49
N LEU A 155 -23.22 -20.46 8.96
CA LEU A 155 -22.39 -19.83 7.93
C LEU A 155 -21.68 -18.62 8.53
N ILE A 156 -20.40 -18.79 8.85
CA ILE A 156 -19.54 -17.76 9.41
C ILE A 156 -18.90 -16.97 8.27
N PRO A 157 -19.17 -15.66 8.12
CA PRO A 157 -18.57 -14.86 7.07
C PRO A 157 -17.05 -14.72 7.29
N VAL A 158 -16.26 -14.94 6.23
CA VAL A 158 -14.81 -14.74 6.25
C VAL A 158 -14.41 -13.60 5.34
N LEU A 159 -14.88 -13.64 4.10
CA LEU A 159 -14.54 -12.65 3.07
C LEU A 159 -15.79 -12.32 2.29
N THR A 160 -16.25 -11.07 2.36
CA THR A 160 -17.28 -10.57 1.46
C THR A 160 -16.66 -10.35 0.09
N GLN A 161 -17.22 -10.92 -0.96
CA GLN A 161 -16.73 -10.75 -2.33
C GLN A 161 -17.90 -10.86 -3.31
N TYR A 162 -18.23 -9.75 -3.95
CA TYR A 162 -19.29 -9.67 -4.95
C TYR A 162 -18.70 -9.74 -6.38
N PHE A 163 -19.53 -10.18 -7.33
CA PHE A 163 -19.17 -10.21 -8.76
C PHE A 163 -18.90 -8.80 -9.30
N VAL A 164 -19.67 -7.79 -8.88
CA VAL A 164 -19.45 -6.38 -9.19
C VAL A 164 -18.92 -5.68 -7.94
N GLN A 165 -17.74 -5.06 -8.04
CA GLN A 165 -17.14 -4.30 -6.94
C GLN A 165 -17.24 -2.80 -7.22
N ASN A 166 -17.72 -2.05 -6.24
CA ASN A 166 -17.79 -0.58 -6.28
C ASN A 166 -17.68 -0.02 -4.85
N THR A 167 -17.90 1.28 -4.67
CA THR A 167 -17.83 1.95 -3.37
C THR A 167 -18.78 1.39 -2.31
N ASN A 168 -19.88 0.74 -2.73
CA ASN A 168 -20.85 0.10 -1.83
C ASN A 168 -20.65 -1.42 -1.73
N PHE A 169 -20.04 -2.05 -2.73
CA PHE A 169 -19.78 -3.48 -2.80
C PHE A 169 -18.28 -3.75 -2.76
N ILE A 170 -17.70 -3.65 -1.57
CA ILE A 170 -16.27 -3.76 -1.37
C ILE A 170 -15.92 -5.21 -1.02
N ARG A 171 -14.85 -5.74 -1.62
CA ARG A 171 -14.25 -7.00 -1.18
C ARG A 171 -13.51 -6.75 0.14
N GLN A 172 -13.91 -7.39 1.23
CA GLN A 172 -13.27 -7.17 2.55
C GLN A 172 -13.41 -8.38 3.45
N PHE A 173 -12.46 -8.57 4.36
CA PHE A 173 -12.56 -9.59 5.40
C PHE A 173 -13.62 -9.20 6.44
N ALA A 174 -14.41 -10.17 6.88
CA ALA A 174 -15.37 -9.97 7.95
C ALA A 174 -14.63 -9.51 9.22
N GLU A 175 -15.12 -8.45 9.86
CA GLU A 175 -14.54 -7.81 11.06
C GLU A 175 -13.14 -7.18 10.89
N TYR A 176 -12.52 -7.28 9.70
CA TYR A 176 -11.20 -6.72 9.42
C TYR A 176 -11.16 -5.96 8.08
N PRO A 177 -11.90 -4.83 7.96
CA PRO A 177 -11.81 -3.98 6.78
C PRO A 177 -10.38 -3.45 6.62
N GLY A 178 -9.82 -3.53 5.41
CA GLY A 178 -8.44 -3.17 5.10
C GLY A 178 -7.48 -4.37 5.00
N ALA A 179 -7.82 -5.52 5.59
CA ALA A 179 -6.99 -6.73 5.52
C ALA A 179 -6.86 -7.25 4.08
N GLU A 180 -7.87 -7.00 3.24
CA GLU A 180 -7.91 -7.39 1.82
C GLU A 180 -6.81 -6.76 0.97
N LYS A 181 -6.11 -5.75 1.48
CA LYS A 181 -4.98 -5.07 0.83
C LYS A 181 -3.63 -5.72 1.17
N LEU A 182 -3.61 -6.57 2.20
CA LEU A 182 -2.39 -7.17 2.77
C LEU A 182 -2.39 -8.68 2.60
N VAL A 183 -3.56 -9.33 2.71
CA VAL A 183 -3.71 -10.78 2.66
C VAL A 183 -4.85 -11.21 1.75
N ASP A 184 -4.74 -12.42 1.19
CA ASP A 184 -5.79 -13.11 0.45
C ASP A 184 -5.90 -14.58 0.88
N ILE A 185 -7.04 -15.17 0.61
CA ILE A 185 -7.31 -16.59 0.84
C ILE A 185 -6.68 -17.40 -0.29
N SER A 186 -5.68 -18.20 0.05
CA SER A 186 -5.02 -19.17 -0.82
C SER A 186 -5.64 -20.55 -0.67
N LEU A 187 -5.87 -21.21 -1.81
CA LEU A 187 -6.20 -22.63 -1.86
C LEU A 187 -4.95 -23.51 -1.80
N GLN A 188 -3.77 -22.96 -2.11
CA GLN A 188 -2.50 -23.68 -1.99
C GLN A 188 -1.98 -23.58 -0.54
N PRO A 189 -1.38 -24.66 0.00
CA PRO A 189 -0.79 -24.65 1.34
C PRO A 189 0.26 -23.55 1.50
N THR A 190 0.06 -22.70 2.50
CA THR A 190 1.04 -21.70 2.94
C THR A 190 1.45 -21.98 4.39
N ASN A 191 2.44 -21.23 4.90
CA ASN A 191 2.84 -21.29 6.31
C ASN A 191 1.81 -20.65 7.27
N TYR A 192 0.69 -20.14 6.74
CA TYR A 192 -0.33 -19.41 7.49
C TYR A 192 -1.70 -20.10 7.36
N PRO A 193 -1.86 -21.31 7.93
CA PRO A 193 -3.16 -21.98 7.96
C PRO A 193 -4.12 -21.24 8.89
N VAL A 194 -5.40 -21.22 8.52
CA VAL A 194 -6.52 -20.84 9.39
C VAL A 194 -7.28 -22.13 9.71
N LYS A 195 -7.43 -22.41 11.00
CA LYS A 195 -7.97 -23.67 11.51
C LYS A 195 -9.31 -23.49 12.22
N SER A 196 -10.17 -24.48 12.07
CA SER A 196 -11.38 -24.63 12.87
C SER A 196 -11.03 -24.97 14.33
N LEU A 197 -12.00 -24.80 15.23
CA LEU A 197 -11.96 -25.19 16.64
C LEU A 197 -11.51 -26.65 16.85
N LYS A 198 -11.81 -27.55 15.89
CA LYS A 198 -11.37 -28.97 15.92
C LYS A 198 -9.93 -29.19 15.41
N GLY A 199 -9.20 -28.13 15.06
CA GLY A 199 -7.84 -28.18 14.51
C GLY A 199 -7.74 -28.51 13.02
N GLN A 200 -8.88 -28.73 12.34
CA GLN A 200 -8.94 -28.94 10.89
C GLN A 200 -8.57 -27.64 10.15
N THR A 201 -7.71 -27.72 9.14
CA THR A 201 -7.37 -26.54 8.33
C THR A 201 -8.52 -26.21 7.38
N LEU A 202 -9.05 -24.99 7.50
CA LEU A 202 -10.16 -24.50 6.68
C LEU A 202 -9.66 -23.91 5.37
N PHE A 203 -8.62 -23.09 5.44
CA PHE A 203 -7.96 -22.45 4.31
C PHE A 203 -6.60 -21.90 4.72
N TYR A 204 -5.86 -21.37 3.75
CA TYR A 204 -4.58 -20.72 3.98
C TYR A 204 -4.68 -19.24 3.64
N LEU A 205 -3.92 -18.40 4.35
CA LEU A 205 -3.71 -17.02 3.94
C LEU A 205 -2.38 -16.89 3.19
N ALA A 206 -2.39 -16.09 2.14
CA ALA A 206 -1.21 -15.66 1.43
C ALA A 206 -1.09 -14.14 1.51
N GLU A 207 0.14 -13.64 1.50
CA GLU A 207 0.40 -12.22 1.34
C GLU A 207 0.05 -11.79 -0.08
N ILE A 208 -0.71 -10.71 -0.23
CA ILE A 208 -0.90 -10.12 -1.55
C ILE A 208 0.38 -9.38 -1.89
N GLN A 209 1.09 -9.88 -2.89
CA GLN A 209 2.17 -9.13 -3.54
C GLN A 209 1.54 -8.05 -4.41
N VAL A 210 1.02 -6.99 -3.80
CA VAL A 210 0.64 -5.81 -4.59
C VAL A 210 1.96 -5.20 -5.05
N ASP A 211 2.15 -5.08 -6.37
CA ASP A 211 3.22 -4.31 -7.04
C ASP A 211 3.05 -2.78 -6.81
N GLY A 212 2.68 -2.41 -5.58
CA GLY A 212 2.22 -1.09 -5.14
C GLY A 212 2.29 -1.00 -3.61
N ARG A 213 3.44 -1.40 -3.07
CA ARG A 213 4.08 -0.93 -1.83
C ARG A 213 3.16 -0.20 -0.83
N GLN A 214 2.61 -0.93 0.14
CA GLN A 214 2.32 -0.33 1.44
C GLN A 214 3.64 -0.08 2.18
N ASN A 215 4.35 0.99 1.80
CA ASN A 215 5.52 1.43 2.53
C ASN A 215 5.08 1.97 3.89
N ASN A 216 5.70 1.48 4.95
CA ASN A 216 5.52 2.03 6.29
C ASN A 216 5.93 3.51 6.30
N TRP A 217 5.06 4.39 6.83
CA TRP A 217 5.31 5.82 6.99
C TRP A 217 6.67 6.10 7.67
N TRP A 218 7.09 5.23 8.60
CA TRP A 218 8.40 5.31 9.24
C TRP A 218 9.56 5.08 8.27
N SER A 219 9.46 4.08 7.39
CA SER A 219 10.47 3.86 6.34
C SER A 219 10.59 5.08 5.43
N PHE A 220 9.47 5.73 5.10
CA PHE A 220 9.47 6.93 4.28
C PHE A 220 10.18 8.10 4.98
N ILE A 221 9.90 8.35 6.26
CA ILE A 221 10.57 9.39 7.04
C ILE A 221 12.09 9.20 7.05
N PHE A 222 12.58 7.97 7.26
CA PHE A 222 14.02 7.70 7.27
C PHE A 222 14.67 7.91 5.90
N VAL A 223 14.00 7.53 4.81
CA VAL A 223 14.49 7.79 3.44
C VAL A 223 14.54 9.29 3.18
N LEU A 224 13.49 10.03 3.54
CA LEU A 224 13.43 11.49 3.38
C LEU A 224 14.52 12.20 4.21
N GLY A 225 14.71 11.77 5.46
CA GLY A 225 15.81 12.23 6.31
C GLY A 225 17.18 11.96 5.69
N GLY A 226 17.38 10.76 5.14
CA GLY A 226 18.61 10.38 4.43
C GLY A 226 18.90 11.29 3.24
N ILE A 227 17.88 11.62 2.43
CA ILE A 227 17.99 12.56 1.30
C ILE A 227 18.38 13.95 1.80
N PHE A 228 17.73 14.45 2.86
CA PHE A 228 18.03 15.77 3.43
C PHE A 228 19.49 15.85 3.91
N VAL A 229 19.94 14.86 4.69
CA VAL A 229 21.31 14.78 5.19
C VAL A 229 22.31 14.68 4.03
N LEU A 230 21.98 13.94 2.97
CA LEU A 230 22.81 13.84 1.76
C LEU A 230 22.92 15.19 1.03
N ILE A 231 21.83 15.94 0.87
CA ILE A 231 21.85 17.30 0.28
C ILE A 231 22.76 18.22 1.09
N VAL A 232 22.65 18.17 2.43
CA VAL A 232 23.51 18.94 3.33
C VAL A 232 24.98 18.57 3.15
N TYR A 233 25.30 17.28 3.06
CA TYR A 233 26.67 16.80 2.80
C TYR A 233 27.22 17.35 1.48
N VAL A 234 26.47 17.18 0.39
CA VAL A 234 26.87 17.66 -0.95
C VAL A 234 27.07 19.18 -0.96
N HIS A 235 26.21 19.93 -0.26
CA HIS A 235 26.36 21.38 -0.13
C HIS A 235 27.68 21.77 0.55
N GLN A 236 28.01 21.10 1.67
CA GLN A 236 29.21 21.38 2.43
C GLN A 236 30.47 21.04 1.65
N GLU A 237 30.50 19.90 0.97
CA GLU A 237 31.62 19.49 0.12
C GLU A 237 31.80 20.43 -1.08
N ALA A 238 30.72 20.81 -1.76
CA ALA A 238 30.77 21.77 -2.85
C ALA A 238 31.33 23.12 -2.38
N ASN A 239 30.94 23.58 -1.18
CA ASN A 239 31.45 24.81 -0.59
C ASN A 239 32.92 24.72 -0.18
N TYR A 240 33.37 23.55 0.30
CA TYR A 240 34.76 23.32 0.63
C TYR A 240 35.64 23.29 -0.62
N ILE A 241 35.22 22.57 -1.67
CA ILE A 241 35.90 22.53 -2.98
C ILE A 241 35.96 23.93 -3.58
N TYR A 242 34.85 24.69 -3.52
CA TYR A 242 34.80 26.08 -3.96
C TYR A 242 35.90 26.94 -3.30
N ARG A 243 36.06 26.83 -1.97
CA ARG A 243 37.06 27.61 -1.22
C ARG A 243 38.50 27.24 -1.57
N LEU A 244 38.75 25.98 -1.98
CA LEU A 244 40.10 25.51 -2.30
C LEU A 244 40.48 25.71 -3.78
N TYR A 245 39.54 25.50 -4.69
CA TYR A 245 39.81 25.35 -6.12
C TYR A 245 39.03 26.34 -7.00
N GLY A 246 38.23 27.23 -6.40
CA GLY A 246 37.47 28.26 -7.10
C GLY A 246 36.02 27.88 -7.46
N LEU A 247 35.28 28.84 -8.02
CA LEU A 247 33.85 28.73 -8.31
C LEU A 247 33.51 27.53 -9.21
N TRP A 248 34.14 27.46 -10.38
CA TRP A 248 33.78 26.49 -11.42
C TRP A 248 34.02 25.04 -11.01
N THR A 249 35.02 24.76 -10.17
CA THR A 249 35.29 23.41 -9.65
C THR A 249 34.25 22.97 -8.62
N GLY A 250 33.84 23.88 -7.72
CA GLY A 250 32.74 23.62 -6.78
C GLY A 250 31.40 23.41 -7.50
N VAL A 251 31.10 24.24 -8.51
CA VAL A 251 29.90 24.11 -9.36
C VAL A 251 29.90 22.80 -10.13
N SER A 252 31.04 22.44 -10.74
CA SER A 252 31.17 21.18 -11.49
C SER A 252 30.98 19.96 -10.59
N PHE A 253 31.55 19.97 -9.38
CA PHE A 253 31.33 18.90 -8.40
C PHE A 253 29.85 18.74 -8.05
N MET A 254 29.17 19.85 -7.75
CA MET A 254 27.75 19.84 -7.41
C MET A 254 26.89 19.34 -8.58
N PHE A 255 27.16 19.82 -9.80
CA PHE A 255 26.47 19.39 -11.01
C PHE A 255 26.66 17.89 -11.29
N ILE A 256 27.90 17.40 -11.25
CA ILE A 256 28.20 15.97 -11.45
C ILE A 256 27.52 15.12 -10.39
N THR A 257 27.52 15.56 -9.13
CA THR A 257 26.87 14.82 -8.04
C THR A 257 25.36 14.76 -8.24
N ILE A 258 24.72 15.88 -8.60
CA ILE A 258 23.29 15.91 -8.94
C ILE A 258 22.99 14.95 -10.10
N LEU A 259 23.81 14.95 -11.14
CA LEU A 259 23.65 14.07 -12.30
C LEU A 259 23.76 12.60 -11.91
N VAL A 260 24.76 12.22 -11.12
CA VAL A 260 24.94 10.84 -10.62
C VAL A 260 23.75 10.40 -9.76
N LEU A 261 23.27 11.26 -8.86
CA LEU A 261 22.10 10.97 -8.02
C LEU A 261 20.81 10.80 -8.83
N ARG A 262 20.62 11.63 -9.87
CA ARG A 262 19.47 11.49 -10.78
C ARG A 262 19.57 10.22 -11.61
N LEU A 263 20.70 9.93 -12.25
CA LEU A 263 20.91 8.68 -12.97
C LEU A 263 20.69 7.46 -12.06
N GLY A 264 21.19 7.50 -10.82
CA GLY A 264 20.96 6.44 -9.84
C GLY A 264 19.47 6.21 -9.56
N THR A 265 18.70 7.28 -9.40
CA THR A 265 17.24 7.20 -9.20
C THR A 265 16.51 6.61 -10.41
N TYR A 266 16.95 6.91 -11.64
CA TYR A 266 16.36 6.36 -12.86
C TYR A 266 16.69 4.88 -13.08
N TYR A 267 17.93 4.45 -12.84
CA TYR A 267 18.33 3.05 -13.01
C TYR A 267 17.86 2.14 -11.88
N TYR A 268 17.68 2.67 -10.66
CA TYR A 268 17.25 1.92 -9.48
C TYR A 268 15.97 2.50 -8.85
N PRO A 269 14.83 2.48 -9.56
CA PRO A 269 13.57 3.05 -9.07
C PRO A 269 13.03 2.33 -7.82
N GLY A 270 13.47 1.10 -7.56
CA GLY A 270 13.13 0.32 -6.37
C GLY A 270 13.89 0.69 -5.09
N PHE A 271 14.87 1.60 -5.15
CA PHE A 271 15.61 2.01 -3.96
C PHE A 271 14.85 3.08 -3.16
N LEU A 272 14.31 4.10 -3.84
CA LEU A 272 13.56 5.20 -3.21
C LEU A 272 12.03 5.02 -3.28
N ASN A 273 11.55 4.10 -4.13
CA ASN A 273 10.14 3.77 -4.29
C ASN A 273 9.19 4.96 -4.59
N LEU A 274 9.70 6.05 -5.17
CA LEU A 274 8.95 7.30 -5.35
C LEU A 274 7.67 7.16 -6.18
N ARG A 275 7.63 6.20 -7.12
CA ARG A 275 6.47 5.89 -7.99
C ARG A 275 5.22 5.40 -7.26
N GLN A 276 5.29 5.17 -5.95
CA GLN A 276 4.11 4.85 -5.13
C GLN A 276 3.20 6.06 -4.89
N PHE A 277 3.73 7.28 -5.07
CA PHE A 277 2.96 8.49 -4.92
C PHE A 277 2.41 8.90 -6.29
N GLU A 278 1.15 9.32 -6.33
CA GLU A 278 0.46 9.76 -7.57
C GLU A 278 1.27 10.82 -8.33
N LEU A 279 1.97 11.71 -7.61
CA LEU A 279 2.83 12.73 -8.22
C LEU A 279 3.94 12.14 -9.13
N PHE A 280 4.41 10.94 -8.81
CA PHE A 280 5.46 10.23 -9.56
C PHE A 280 4.90 9.13 -10.46
N ASP A 281 3.58 9.04 -10.60
CA ASP A 281 2.93 8.11 -11.52
C ASP A 281 3.07 8.64 -12.97
N PRO A 282 3.70 7.89 -13.88
CA PRO A 282 3.81 8.27 -15.29
C PRO A 282 2.47 8.36 -16.02
N SER A 283 1.40 7.74 -15.49
CA SER A 283 0.09 7.73 -16.13
C SER A 283 -0.60 9.11 -16.11
N ILE A 284 -0.28 9.96 -15.13
CA ILE A 284 -0.85 11.31 -14.96
C ILE A 284 -0.11 12.35 -15.82
N TYR A 285 1.20 12.16 -16.02
CA TYR A 285 2.05 13.04 -16.84
C TYR A 285 3.26 12.27 -17.37
N SER A 286 3.34 12.10 -18.69
CA SER A 286 4.47 11.44 -19.37
C SER A 286 4.88 12.24 -20.61
N SER A 287 5.84 13.17 -20.45
CA SER A 287 6.33 13.98 -21.57
C SER A 287 7.65 13.46 -22.19
N SER A 288 8.56 12.85 -21.42
CA SER A 288 9.82 12.30 -21.97
C SER A 288 10.58 11.34 -21.01
N PHE A 289 11.63 10.67 -21.51
CA PHE A 289 12.51 9.78 -20.72
C PHE A 289 13.18 10.48 -19.52
N LEU A 290 13.47 11.78 -19.62
CA LEU A 290 14.05 12.59 -18.53
C LEU A 290 12.99 13.23 -17.63
N LEU A 291 11.74 13.35 -18.07
CA LEU A 291 10.60 13.93 -17.35
C LEU A 291 9.46 12.91 -17.32
N SER A 292 9.73 11.76 -16.70
CA SER A 292 8.82 10.60 -16.74
C SER A 292 7.58 10.75 -15.86
N SER A 293 7.54 11.79 -15.02
CA SER A 293 6.43 12.10 -14.12
C SER A 293 6.47 13.58 -13.70
N LEU A 294 5.34 14.09 -13.19
CA LEU A 294 5.26 15.45 -12.64
C LEU A 294 6.22 15.63 -11.44
N GLY A 295 6.39 14.59 -10.64
CA GLY A 295 7.32 14.57 -9.52
C GLY A 295 8.78 14.64 -9.96
N ASP A 296 9.14 14.02 -11.09
CA ASP A 296 10.48 14.17 -11.66
C ASP A 296 10.75 15.60 -12.13
N LEU A 297 9.75 16.27 -12.73
CA LEU A 297 9.84 17.69 -13.08
C LEU A 297 10.08 18.55 -11.84
N LEU A 298 9.33 18.31 -10.75
CA LEU A 298 9.49 19.02 -9.48
C LEU A 298 10.90 18.83 -8.90
N ILE A 299 11.39 17.59 -8.82
CA ILE A 299 12.74 17.29 -8.31
C ILE A 299 13.80 17.97 -9.17
N ASN A 300 13.70 17.85 -10.51
CA ASN A 300 14.65 18.47 -11.42
C ASN A 300 14.68 20.00 -11.26
N SER A 301 13.50 20.63 -11.11
CA SER A 301 13.37 22.07 -10.87
C SER A 301 14.00 22.51 -9.55
N LEU A 302 13.76 21.77 -8.45
CA LEU A 302 14.38 22.05 -7.15
C LEU A 302 15.90 21.90 -7.19
N LEU A 303 16.42 20.85 -7.82
CA LEU A 303 17.86 20.62 -7.94
C LEU A 303 18.54 21.67 -8.85
N CYS A 304 17.89 22.06 -9.94
CA CYS A 304 18.35 23.14 -10.81
C CYS A 304 18.38 24.48 -10.06
N SER A 305 17.30 24.80 -9.33
CA SER A 305 17.20 25.99 -8.49
C SER A 305 18.30 26.02 -7.42
N TRP A 306 18.57 24.88 -6.79
CA TRP A 306 19.64 24.75 -5.80
C TRP A 306 21.02 25.01 -6.39
N LEU A 307 21.31 24.49 -7.60
CA LEU A 307 22.55 24.78 -8.32
C LEU A 307 22.65 26.26 -8.70
N MET A 308 21.57 26.85 -9.22
CA MET A 308 21.53 28.28 -9.56
C MET A 308 21.75 29.17 -8.34
N LEU A 309 21.13 28.86 -7.20
CA LEU A 309 21.37 29.57 -5.93
C LEU A 309 22.82 29.43 -5.46
N PHE A 310 23.43 28.26 -5.64
CA PHE A 310 24.84 28.05 -5.30
C PHE A 310 25.76 28.94 -6.14
N ILE A 311 25.50 29.06 -7.44
CA ILE A 311 26.23 29.90 -8.38
C ILE A 311 26.00 31.39 -8.06
N ASN A 312 24.74 31.82 -8.02
CA ASN A 312 24.35 33.23 -7.83
C ASN A 312 24.96 33.83 -6.57
N ARG A 313 24.96 33.09 -5.45
CA ARG A 313 25.56 33.56 -4.19
C ARG A 313 27.08 33.75 -4.25
N ARG A 314 27.77 33.17 -5.24
CA ARG A 314 29.25 33.17 -5.33
C ARG A 314 29.77 33.89 -6.58
N ILE A 315 28.90 34.14 -7.57
CA ILE A 315 29.28 34.77 -8.84
C ILE A 315 29.68 36.23 -8.65
N SER A 316 29.05 36.95 -7.71
CA SER A 316 29.35 38.37 -7.43
C SER A 316 30.76 38.59 -6.88
N SER A 317 31.39 37.56 -6.29
CA SER A 317 32.76 37.61 -5.80
C SER A 317 33.79 37.17 -6.84
N TYR A 318 33.35 36.73 -8.03
CA TYR A 318 34.24 36.24 -9.08
C TYR A 318 34.64 37.38 -10.03
N PRO A 319 35.93 37.74 -10.14
CA PRO A 319 36.36 38.81 -11.03
C PRO A 319 36.29 38.33 -12.48
N PHE A 320 35.26 38.75 -13.21
CA PHE A 320 35.18 38.56 -14.66
C PHE A 320 36.23 39.44 -15.34
N ARG A 321 37.30 38.81 -15.86
CA ARG A 321 38.33 39.50 -16.64
C ARG A 321 38.14 39.18 -18.12
N PRO A 322 38.08 40.20 -19.00
CA PRO A 322 37.98 39.96 -20.44
C PRO A 322 39.24 39.23 -20.94
N PHE A 323 39.07 38.35 -21.92
CA PHE A 323 40.21 37.75 -22.61
C PHE A 323 40.99 38.84 -23.35
N LYS A 324 42.32 38.71 -23.39
CA LYS A 324 43.20 39.62 -24.13
C LYS A 324 42.86 39.71 -25.62
N GLN A 325 42.30 38.64 -26.19
CA GLN A 325 41.96 38.51 -27.59
C GLN A 325 40.47 38.83 -27.80
N LYS A 326 40.15 39.91 -28.53
CA LYS A 326 38.77 40.40 -28.72
C LYS A 326 37.83 39.36 -29.33
N TRP A 327 38.32 38.52 -30.25
CA TRP A 327 37.51 37.46 -30.87
C TRP A 327 37.01 36.40 -29.86
N LYS A 328 37.81 36.08 -28.83
CA LYS A 328 37.39 35.15 -27.77
C LYS A 328 36.27 35.71 -26.90
N ASN A 329 36.26 37.02 -26.67
CA ASN A 329 35.15 37.69 -25.96
C ASN A 329 33.87 37.61 -26.79
N TRP A 330 33.94 37.86 -28.10
CA TRP A 330 32.79 37.73 -29.01
C TRP A 330 32.26 36.30 -29.08
N ILE A 331 33.13 35.29 -29.19
CA ILE A 331 32.71 33.88 -29.13
C ILE A 331 32.03 33.59 -27.79
N SER A 332 32.59 34.05 -26.66
CA SER A 332 31.98 33.83 -25.35
C SER A 332 30.58 34.46 -25.24
N VAL A 333 30.37 35.64 -25.83
CA VAL A 333 29.06 36.31 -25.87
C VAL A 333 28.09 35.52 -26.74
N ILE A 334 28.51 35.10 -27.95
CA ILE A 334 27.68 34.29 -28.84
C ILE A 334 27.25 32.99 -28.15
N VAL A 335 28.19 32.27 -27.53
CA VAL A 335 27.91 31.04 -26.79
C VAL A 335 26.92 31.29 -25.64
N LEU A 336 27.11 32.36 -24.87
CA LEU A 336 26.22 32.68 -23.75
C LEU A 336 24.80 33.03 -24.25
N LEU A 337 24.69 33.79 -25.34
CA LEU A 337 23.40 34.12 -25.97
C LEU A 337 22.71 32.86 -26.52
N THR A 338 23.46 31.97 -27.19
CA THR A 338 22.91 30.70 -27.67
C THR A 338 22.39 29.86 -26.50
N ILE A 339 23.15 29.74 -25.40
CA ILE A 339 22.70 29.02 -24.20
C ILE A 339 21.42 29.65 -23.64
N MET A 340 21.34 30.99 -23.58
CA MET A 340 20.16 31.69 -23.08
C MET A 340 18.92 31.43 -23.95
N VAL A 341 19.06 31.54 -25.27
CA VAL A 341 17.98 31.27 -26.22
C VAL A 341 17.53 29.80 -26.15
N SER A 342 18.48 28.85 -26.14
CA SER A 342 18.16 27.43 -26.00
C SER A 342 17.43 27.12 -24.69
N ALA A 343 17.87 27.72 -23.57
CA ALA A 343 17.19 27.55 -22.29
C ALA A 343 15.75 28.09 -22.32
N SER A 344 15.51 29.22 -22.98
CA SER A 344 14.16 29.77 -23.15
C SER A 344 13.24 28.84 -23.95
N PHE A 345 13.73 28.25 -25.04
CA PHE A 345 12.94 27.28 -25.82
C PHE A 345 12.65 26.00 -25.05
N VAL A 346 13.65 25.44 -24.34
CA VAL A 346 13.43 24.24 -23.50
C VAL A 346 12.39 24.52 -22.41
N PHE A 347 12.44 25.71 -21.80
CA PHE A 347 11.45 26.08 -20.79
C PHE A 347 10.04 26.22 -21.39
N ALA A 348 9.91 26.82 -22.58
CA ALA A 348 8.64 26.93 -23.28
C ALA A 348 8.05 25.55 -23.62
N ASP A 349 8.88 24.61 -24.07
CA ASP A 349 8.47 23.22 -24.39
C ASP A 349 8.01 22.45 -23.14
N ILE A 350 8.71 22.61 -22.01
CA ILE A 350 8.28 22.06 -20.71
C ILE A 350 6.93 22.64 -20.28
N LEU A 351 6.71 23.95 -20.43
CA LEU A 351 5.42 24.56 -20.11
C LEU A 351 4.29 24.09 -21.04
N GLN A 352 4.57 23.99 -22.33
CA GLN A 352 3.59 23.51 -23.31
C GLN A 352 3.20 22.06 -23.02
N SER A 353 4.17 21.17 -22.78
CA SER A 353 3.89 19.77 -22.42
C SER A 353 3.13 19.67 -21.10
N LEU A 354 3.44 20.50 -20.10
CA LEU A 354 2.69 20.54 -18.84
C LEU A 354 1.20 20.84 -19.05
N VAL A 355 0.85 21.74 -19.99
CA VAL A 355 -0.54 22.10 -20.27
C VAL A 355 -1.22 21.11 -21.22
N SER A 356 -0.49 20.59 -22.22
CA SER A 356 -1.00 19.69 -23.25
C SER A 356 -1.19 18.25 -22.75
N ASP A 357 -0.24 17.75 -21.95
CA ASP A 357 -0.16 16.32 -21.61
C ASP A 357 -0.62 15.99 -20.18
N ALA A 358 -0.82 17.00 -19.33
CA ALA A 358 -1.39 16.75 -18.01
C ALA A 358 -2.88 16.43 -18.14
N GLN A 359 -3.29 15.23 -17.72
CA GLN A 359 -4.71 14.86 -17.56
C GLN A 359 -5.40 15.62 -16.41
N ILE A 360 -4.73 16.59 -15.80
CA ILE A 360 -5.30 17.44 -14.75
C ILE A 360 -6.34 18.33 -15.42
N SER A 361 -7.63 18.06 -15.15
CA SER A 361 -8.70 18.93 -15.61
C SER A 361 -8.53 20.31 -14.96
N PHE A 362 -7.99 21.28 -15.69
CA PHE A 362 -8.00 22.70 -15.32
C PHE A 362 -9.40 23.31 -15.49
N ASN A 363 -10.44 22.56 -15.15
CA ASN A 363 -11.80 23.02 -15.24
C ASN A 363 -12.13 23.80 -13.96
N VAL A 364 -11.79 25.08 -13.97
CA VAL A 364 -12.02 26.04 -12.87
C VAL A 364 -13.53 26.22 -12.57
N ILE A 365 -14.41 25.61 -13.36
CA ILE A 365 -15.86 25.67 -13.23
C ILE A 365 -16.39 24.60 -12.24
N ASN A 366 -15.62 23.54 -11.94
CA ASN A 366 -16.02 22.52 -10.97
C ASN A 366 -15.46 22.84 -9.57
N ILE A 367 -16.21 23.63 -8.81
CA ILE A 367 -15.97 23.95 -7.39
C ILE A 367 -16.02 22.69 -6.50
N GLU A 368 -16.58 21.58 -6.98
CA GLU A 368 -16.67 20.31 -6.26
C GLU A 368 -15.31 19.62 -6.01
N ASN A 369 -14.23 20.04 -6.68
CA ASN A 369 -12.87 19.51 -6.43
C ASN A 369 -12.17 20.14 -5.21
N LEU A 370 -12.82 21.07 -4.48
CA LEU A 370 -12.27 21.76 -3.31
C LEU A 370 -12.82 21.26 -1.94
N THR A 371 -13.64 20.21 -1.95
CA THR A 371 -14.12 19.50 -0.75
C THR A 371 -13.80 18.02 -0.89
#